data_AF-R9A2X3-F1
#
_entry.id   AF-R9A2X3-F1
#
_cell.length_a   1.000
_cell.length_b   1.000
_cell.length_c   1.000
_cell.angle_alpha   90.00
_cell.angle_beta   90.00
_cell.angle_gamma   90.00
#
_symmetry.space_group_name_H-M   'P 1'
#
loop_
_entity.id
_entity.type
_entity.pdbx_description
1 polymer ?
#
loop_
_entity_poly.entity_id
_entity_poly.type
_entity_poly.pdbx_seq_one_letter_code
_entity_poly.pdbx_strand_id
1 'polypeptide(L)'
;MITNNSIVRFSLTILVLGIALTNCAKKKVQPLDPPMQFYFYNSKSELEILQDTKFPGKMIGKVNAKDIVEVTAVIEVTEKDSTLSYFEVLCPERLKADCNDGKAYFQSKFRLHTNSIKSSVSEGHAVFPDITVGTIVAKTEYVTLNSIREWLRNPEKIKSIDLTNVNDSLFNTALGIEFPKVDDRLKVVSEIILLPALKANPNPKDTRMQLIAKRFSGLKEKTNGITLPSGSSTDLFDKLKEQQEKILNQLFVEYPVRADSYKGLVSQFNKYKNQYLVTEKLFQLIAKNGAYSAKGLPFQYFSYSESSQSAMEIVKKFQTNIDPSAVVANGKLVFKEHDGVYLEITQMDASGNLGSDETLEVISITAEESGKSIGFRIKLAAGELILSPLATTDLLLTSGQGFKEFLATIPKDYKEILKTNPYEKALVLIAAKFGEGGYDETIGEMQYRLYTTDRYWMIYEIVRSHPNIKRDKESSGSFVTSHGSAEDGTCFSDFQWRQPKGEFYMSGIYSGCQGEGGSEPTREEELCFSESKGDLLLITFSAKDLRADKPKVDLELESMGSICQYLNRLVFQSRRYNEAIGE
;
A
#
# COMPACT_ATOMS: atom_id res chain seq x y z
N MET A 1 -78.49 -7.05 25.09
CA MET A 1 -77.07 -7.05 25.52
C MET A 1 -76.41 -8.33 25.02
N ILE A 2 -75.82 -8.29 23.83
CA ILE A 2 -75.01 -9.38 23.27
C ILE A 2 -73.62 -8.79 23.04
N THR A 3 -72.63 -9.52 23.53
CA THR A 3 -71.29 -9.09 23.91
C THR A 3 -70.33 -8.86 22.73
N ASN A 4 -69.69 -7.68 22.75
CA ASN A 4 -68.59 -7.18 21.91
C ASN A 4 -67.24 -7.92 22.10
N ASN A 5 -67.23 -9.26 22.20
CA ASN A 5 -66.00 -10.01 22.55
C ASN A 5 -65.26 -10.65 21.37
N SER A 6 -65.84 -10.72 20.17
CA SER A 6 -65.19 -11.37 19.02
C SER A 6 -64.28 -10.43 18.20
N ILE A 7 -64.60 -9.14 18.13
CA ILE A 7 -63.82 -8.18 17.32
C ILE A 7 -62.46 -7.90 17.97
N VAL A 8 -62.41 -7.77 19.30
CA VAL A 8 -61.16 -7.53 20.04
C VAL A 8 -60.19 -8.71 19.95
N ARG A 9 -60.69 -9.96 19.91
CA ARG A 9 -59.82 -11.14 19.75
C ARG A 9 -59.28 -11.29 18.33
N PHE A 10 -60.04 -10.92 17.30
CA PHE A 10 -59.57 -10.97 15.92
C PHE A 10 -58.51 -9.89 15.64
N SER A 11 -58.70 -8.68 16.18
CA SER A 11 -57.74 -7.57 16.08
C SER A 11 -56.44 -7.84 16.84
N LEU A 12 -56.48 -8.51 18.00
CA LEU A 12 -55.27 -8.88 18.74
C LEU A 12 -54.43 -9.94 18.01
N THR A 13 -55.08 -10.87 17.32
CA THR A 13 -54.40 -11.94 16.57
C THR A 13 -53.72 -11.41 15.30
N ILE A 14 -54.33 -10.43 14.63
CA ILE A 14 -53.74 -9.72 13.48
C ILE A 14 -52.59 -8.80 13.92
N LEU A 15 -52.68 -8.17 15.08
CA LEU A 15 -51.59 -7.36 15.64
C LEU A 15 -50.37 -8.22 16.03
N VAL A 16 -50.59 -9.40 16.62
CA VAL A 16 -49.52 -10.35 16.97
C VAL A 16 -48.91 -11.01 15.72
N LEU A 17 -49.70 -11.30 14.67
CA LEU A 17 -49.16 -11.74 13.38
C LEU A 17 -48.39 -10.62 12.64
N GLY A 18 -48.83 -9.37 12.76
CA GLY A 18 -48.17 -8.19 12.17
C GLY A 18 -46.81 -7.89 12.80
N ILE A 19 -46.67 -8.10 14.12
CA ILE A 19 -45.39 -7.92 14.83
C ILE A 19 -44.42 -9.10 14.60
N ALA A 20 -44.94 -10.30 14.27
CA ALA A 20 -44.11 -11.45 13.93
C ALA A 20 -43.50 -11.37 12.52
N LEU A 21 -44.09 -10.58 11.61
CA LEU A 21 -43.60 -10.40 10.24
C LEU A 21 -42.57 -9.26 10.08
N THR A 22 -42.35 -8.44 11.11
CA THR A 22 -41.38 -7.33 11.06
C THR A 22 -39.93 -7.69 11.38
N ASN A 23 -39.63 -8.96 11.71
CA ASN A 23 -38.26 -9.44 11.99
C ASN A 23 -37.82 -10.58 11.04
N CYS A 24 -38.36 -10.64 9.82
CA CYS A 24 -37.85 -11.60 8.83
C CYS A 24 -36.48 -11.14 8.30
N ALA A 25 -35.40 -11.72 8.83
CA ALA A 25 -34.07 -11.58 8.25
C ALA A 25 -34.08 -12.13 6.81
N LYS A 26 -33.67 -11.32 5.84
CA LYS A 26 -33.58 -11.76 4.43
C LYS A 26 -32.31 -12.60 4.29
N LYS A 27 -32.47 -13.88 3.96
CA LYS A 27 -31.35 -14.81 3.74
C LYS A 27 -31.19 -15.09 2.25
N LYS A 28 -30.01 -14.79 1.71
CA LYS A 28 -29.62 -15.15 0.34
C LYS A 28 -28.52 -16.19 0.40
N VAL A 29 -28.68 -17.29 -0.32
CA VAL A 29 -27.72 -18.40 -0.37
C VAL A 29 -27.20 -18.52 -1.79
N GLN A 30 -25.89 -18.46 -1.94
CA GLN A 30 -25.19 -18.68 -3.19
C GLN A 30 -24.35 -19.96 -3.06
N PRO A 31 -24.77 -21.08 -3.69
CA PRO A 31 -24.00 -22.31 -3.65
C PRO A 31 -22.66 -22.13 -4.39
N LEU A 32 -21.62 -22.82 -3.89
CA LEU A 32 -20.34 -22.97 -4.55
C LEU A 32 -20.31 -24.36 -5.19
N ASP A 33 -20.39 -24.39 -6.53
CA ASP A 33 -20.31 -25.62 -7.32
C ASP A 33 -19.15 -25.52 -8.32
N PRO A 34 -18.06 -26.29 -8.16
CA PRO A 34 -17.85 -27.31 -7.13
C PRO A 34 -17.55 -26.73 -5.74
N PRO A 35 -17.74 -27.51 -4.65
CA PRO A 35 -17.32 -27.11 -3.31
C PRO A 35 -15.83 -26.79 -3.23
N MET A 36 -15.50 -25.76 -2.46
CA MET A 36 -14.13 -25.27 -2.28
C MET A 36 -13.56 -25.73 -0.93
N GLN A 37 -12.29 -25.44 -0.67
CA GLN A 37 -11.63 -25.78 0.59
C GLN A 37 -11.11 -24.53 1.29
N PHE A 38 -11.33 -24.44 2.60
CA PHE A 38 -10.69 -23.42 3.41
C PHE A 38 -9.21 -23.74 3.61
N TYR A 39 -8.37 -22.75 3.38
CA TYR A 39 -6.92 -22.85 3.40
C TYR A 39 -6.34 -22.00 4.52
N PHE A 40 -5.78 -22.63 5.55
CA PHE A 40 -5.19 -21.92 6.69
C PHE A 40 -3.81 -21.37 6.35
N TYR A 41 -3.53 -20.13 6.75
CA TYR A 41 -2.21 -19.52 6.55
C TYR A 41 -1.14 -20.16 7.42
N ASN A 42 -1.49 -20.58 8.63
CA ASN A 42 -0.57 -21.22 9.57
C ASN A 42 -1.23 -22.45 10.20
N SER A 43 -0.44 -23.46 10.54
CA SER A 43 -0.89 -24.67 11.22
C SER A 43 -1.45 -24.43 12.62
N LYS A 44 -1.11 -23.29 13.23
CA LYS A 44 -1.60 -22.86 14.54
C LYS A 44 -2.87 -22.01 14.48
N SER A 45 -3.28 -21.57 13.29
CA SER A 45 -4.47 -20.72 13.14
C SER A 45 -5.74 -21.52 13.47
N GLU A 46 -6.67 -20.88 14.16
CA GLU A 46 -7.95 -21.47 14.51
C GLU A 46 -9.10 -20.68 13.87
N LEU A 47 -10.06 -21.40 13.29
CA LEU A 47 -11.28 -20.84 12.71
C LEU A 47 -12.45 -21.19 13.63
N GLU A 48 -13.21 -20.19 14.04
CA GLU A 48 -14.43 -20.37 14.84
C GLU A 48 -15.57 -20.87 13.96
N ILE A 49 -16.23 -21.94 14.42
CA ILE A 49 -17.34 -22.60 13.73
C ILE A 49 -18.62 -22.40 14.54
N LEU A 50 -19.68 -22.02 13.85
CA LEU A 50 -21.00 -21.69 14.36
C LEU A 50 -22.02 -22.75 13.94
N GLN A 51 -23.00 -23.02 14.81
CA GLN A 51 -24.12 -23.92 14.55
C GLN A 51 -25.10 -23.36 13.52
N ASP A 52 -25.30 -22.04 13.54
CA ASP A 52 -26.27 -21.34 12.70
C ASP A 52 -25.79 -19.92 12.33
N THR A 53 -26.59 -19.24 11.53
CA THR A 53 -26.34 -17.88 11.01
C THR A 53 -27.15 -16.82 11.76
N LYS A 54 -27.66 -17.14 12.96
CA LYS A 54 -28.40 -16.17 13.80
C LYS A 54 -27.45 -15.15 14.42
N PHE A 55 -28.00 -14.04 14.90
CA PHE A 55 -27.24 -13.01 15.60
C PHE A 55 -27.68 -12.91 17.09
N PRO A 56 -26.77 -13.13 18.06
CA PRO A 56 -25.43 -13.70 17.93
C PRO A 56 -25.47 -15.20 17.59
N GLY A 57 -24.54 -15.66 16.76
CA GLY A 57 -24.48 -17.07 16.34
C GLY A 57 -23.92 -17.95 17.44
N LYS A 58 -24.43 -19.18 17.58
CA LYS A 58 -23.95 -20.12 18.60
C LYS A 58 -22.65 -20.81 18.14
N MET A 59 -21.53 -20.52 18.79
CA MET A 59 -20.26 -21.22 18.55
C MET A 59 -20.36 -22.69 19.01
N ILE A 60 -19.96 -23.61 18.15
CA ILE A 60 -19.89 -25.06 18.45
C ILE A 60 -18.45 -25.54 18.65
N GLY A 61 -17.47 -24.78 18.18
CA GLY A 61 -16.07 -25.08 18.40
C GLY A 61 -15.15 -24.30 17.49
N LYS A 62 -13.89 -24.73 17.45
CA LYS A 62 -12.88 -24.22 16.54
C LYS A 62 -12.35 -25.34 15.66
N VAL A 63 -11.71 -25.02 14.55
CA VAL A 63 -10.97 -25.98 13.68
C VAL A 63 -9.65 -25.36 13.23
N ASN A 64 -8.69 -26.17 12.80
CA ASN A 64 -7.37 -25.70 12.35
C ASN A 64 -6.91 -26.40 11.06
N ALA A 65 -5.66 -26.14 10.63
CA ALA A 65 -5.11 -26.67 9.39
C ALA A 65 -5.05 -28.21 9.27
N LYS A 66 -5.25 -28.96 10.36
CA LYS A 66 -5.36 -30.43 10.33
C LYS A 66 -6.76 -30.90 9.98
N ASP A 67 -7.76 -30.04 10.11
CA ASP A 67 -9.15 -30.32 9.80
C ASP A 67 -9.42 -29.99 8.32
N ILE A 68 -10.14 -30.87 7.62
CA ILE A 68 -10.63 -30.59 6.26
C ILE A 68 -11.92 -29.78 6.38
N VAL A 69 -11.86 -28.51 5.98
CA VAL A 69 -13.00 -27.60 6.00
C VAL A 69 -13.45 -27.35 4.57
N GLU A 70 -14.49 -28.05 4.15
CA GLU A 70 -15.07 -27.96 2.81
C GLU A 70 -16.20 -26.92 2.80
N VAL A 71 -16.09 -25.92 1.93
CA VAL A 71 -17.00 -24.79 1.82
C VAL A 71 -17.98 -25.01 0.67
N THR A 72 -19.28 -24.98 0.98
CA THR A 72 -20.35 -25.35 0.04
C THR A 72 -21.20 -24.17 -0.41
N ALA A 73 -21.26 -23.08 0.34
CA ALA A 73 -22.05 -21.91 -0.03
C ALA A 73 -21.59 -20.62 0.66
N VAL A 74 -21.95 -19.49 0.07
CA VAL A 74 -21.95 -18.16 0.71
C VAL A 74 -23.37 -17.84 1.14
N ILE A 75 -23.52 -17.32 2.35
CA ILE A 75 -24.81 -16.94 2.93
C ILE A 75 -24.76 -15.49 3.34
N GLU A 76 -25.62 -14.66 2.77
CA GLU A 76 -25.84 -13.28 3.19
C GLU A 76 -27.11 -13.22 4.06
N VAL A 77 -26.98 -12.65 5.25
CA VAL A 77 -28.09 -12.43 6.19
C VAL A 77 -28.22 -10.93 6.40
N THR A 78 -29.34 -10.37 5.97
CA THR A 78 -29.69 -8.97 6.21
C THR A 78 -30.66 -8.86 7.37
N GLU A 79 -30.25 -8.18 8.44
CA GLU A 79 -31.08 -7.87 9.60
C GLU A 79 -31.05 -6.35 9.83
N LYS A 80 -32.22 -5.70 9.75
CA LYS A 80 -32.39 -4.24 9.73
C LYS A 80 -31.54 -3.62 8.59
N ASP A 81 -30.57 -2.78 8.94
CA ASP A 81 -29.70 -2.04 8.00
C ASP A 81 -28.31 -2.68 7.85
N SER A 82 -28.09 -3.88 8.42
CA SER A 82 -26.79 -4.56 8.38
C SER A 82 -26.87 -5.88 7.62
N THR A 83 -25.93 -6.10 6.70
CA THR A 83 -25.78 -7.39 5.99
C THR A 83 -24.50 -8.06 6.45
N LEU A 84 -24.61 -9.28 6.98
CA LEU A 84 -23.49 -10.11 7.37
C LEU A 84 -23.34 -11.30 6.41
N SER A 85 -22.11 -11.61 6.02
CA SER A 85 -21.81 -12.76 5.17
C SER A 85 -21.18 -13.89 5.99
N TYR A 86 -21.69 -15.10 5.77
CA TYR A 86 -21.23 -16.35 6.34
C TYR A 86 -20.85 -17.33 5.22
N PHE A 87 -19.99 -18.28 5.54
CA PHE A 87 -19.70 -19.43 4.69
C PHE A 87 -20.32 -20.67 5.29
N GLU A 88 -21.09 -21.41 4.49
CA GLU A 88 -21.55 -22.75 4.84
C GLU A 88 -20.43 -23.75 4.58
N VAL A 89 -20.19 -24.62 5.55
CA VAL A 89 -19.22 -25.71 5.44
C VAL A 89 -19.86 -27.05 5.74
N LEU A 90 -19.34 -28.10 5.11
CA LEU A 90 -19.59 -29.46 5.59
C LEU A 90 -19.04 -29.57 7.00
N CYS A 91 -19.84 -30.10 7.91
CA CYS A 91 -19.47 -30.16 9.30
C CYS A 91 -18.15 -30.93 9.48
N PRO A 92 -17.11 -30.30 10.06
CA PRO A 92 -15.84 -30.95 10.30
C PRO A 92 -16.03 -32.19 11.19
N GLU A 93 -15.36 -33.30 10.89
CA GLU A 93 -15.55 -34.57 11.60
C GLU A 93 -15.43 -34.45 13.13
N ARG A 94 -14.54 -33.56 13.61
CA ARG A 94 -14.35 -33.29 15.04
C ARG A 94 -15.57 -32.66 15.73
N LEU A 95 -16.40 -31.93 14.99
CA LEU A 95 -17.55 -31.17 15.49
C LEU A 95 -18.90 -31.80 15.08
N LYS A 96 -18.88 -32.99 14.49
CA LYS A 96 -20.04 -33.64 13.87
C LYS A 96 -21.22 -33.84 14.81
N ALA A 97 -20.97 -34.05 16.10
CA ALA A 97 -22.02 -34.24 17.11
C ALA A 97 -22.82 -32.95 17.41
N ASP A 98 -22.24 -31.78 17.15
CA ASP A 98 -22.81 -30.48 17.50
C ASP A 98 -23.40 -29.73 16.30
N CYS A 99 -23.29 -30.30 15.09
CA CYS A 99 -23.80 -29.73 13.85
C CYS A 99 -25.25 -30.14 13.58
N ASN A 100 -26.05 -29.18 13.10
CA ASN A 100 -27.41 -29.47 12.62
C ASN A 100 -27.35 -29.84 11.14
N ASP A 101 -27.98 -30.96 10.78
CA ASP A 101 -28.07 -31.45 9.40
C ASP A 101 -26.71 -31.59 8.68
N GLY A 102 -25.64 -31.84 9.44
CA GLY A 102 -24.28 -31.98 8.90
C GLY A 102 -23.66 -30.68 8.37
N LYS A 103 -24.23 -29.52 8.71
CA LYS A 103 -23.77 -28.20 8.27
C LYS A 103 -23.23 -27.39 9.44
N ALA A 104 -22.27 -26.53 9.15
CA ALA A 104 -21.79 -25.50 10.06
C ALA A 104 -21.44 -24.22 9.30
N TYR A 105 -21.12 -23.15 10.03
CA TYR A 105 -20.88 -21.84 9.45
C TYR A 105 -19.68 -21.12 10.05
N PHE A 106 -19.04 -20.23 9.29
CA PHE A 106 -18.09 -19.25 9.83
C PHE A 106 -18.29 -17.89 9.19
N GLN A 107 -17.93 -16.81 9.89
CA GLN A 107 -18.10 -15.45 9.38
C GLN A 107 -17.06 -15.11 8.31
N SER A 108 -17.46 -14.37 7.28
CA SER A 108 -16.59 -13.99 6.16
C SER A 108 -15.34 -13.22 6.59
N LYS A 109 -15.40 -12.48 7.70
CA LYS A 109 -14.29 -11.71 8.26
C LYS A 109 -13.06 -12.56 8.62
N PHE A 110 -13.21 -13.87 8.78
CA PHE A 110 -12.09 -14.77 9.08
C PHE A 110 -11.30 -15.20 7.84
N ARG A 111 -11.75 -14.82 6.63
CA ARG A 111 -11.01 -15.05 5.38
C ARG A 111 -10.55 -13.74 4.75
N LEU A 112 -9.41 -13.80 4.07
CA LEU A 112 -9.03 -12.79 3.09
C LEU A 112 -9.20 -13.40 1.69
N HIS A 113 -9.79 -12.64 0.76
CA HIS A 113 -10.03 -13.13 -0.60
C HIS A 113 -8.70 -13.33 -1.34
N THR A 114 -8.56 -14.42 -2.09
CA THR A 114 -7.38 -14.66 -2.95
C THR A 114 -7.13 -13.50 -3.92
N ASN A 115 -8.19 -12.95 -4.53
CA ASN A 115 -8.12 -11.78 -5.39
C ASN A 115 -7.57 -10.53 -4.67
N SER A 116 -7.96 -10.31 -3.40
CA SER A 116 -7.42 -9.21 -2.60
C SER A 116 -5.93 -9.40 -2.33
N ILE A 117 -5.52 -10.63 -1.96
CA ILE A 117 -4.09 -10.96 -1.78
C ILE A 117 -3.34 -10.74 -3.09
N LYS A 118 -3.87 -11.25 -4.21
CA LYS A 118 -3.28 -11.09 -5.53
C LYS A 118 -3.10 -9.61 -5.88
N SER A 119 -4.14 -8.78 -5.74
CA SER A 119 -4.08 -7.35 -6.06
C SER A 119 -3.03 -6.64 -5.20
N SER A 120 -3.08 -6.78 -3.87
CA SER A 120 -2.08 -6.19 -2.97
C SER A 120 -0.66 -6.63 -3.33
N VAL A 121 -0.45 -7.93 -3.58
CA VAL A 121 0.86 -8.48 -3.95
C VAL A 121 1.33 -7.93 -5.30
N SER A 122 0.45 -7.86 -6.30
CA SER A 122 0.76 -7.38 -7.66
C SER A 122 0.99 -5.87 -7.73
N GLU A 123 0.45 -5.12 -6.78
CA GLU A 123 0.66 -3.68 -6.61
C GLU A 123 1.87 -3.34 -5.72
N GLY A 124 2.48 -4.35 -5.10
CA GLY A 124 3.65 -4.17 -4.23
C GLY A 124 3.30 -3.90 -2.77
N HIS A 125 2.02 -3.84 -2.41
CA HIS A 125 1.53 -3.50 -1.07
C HIS A 125 1.64 -4.65 -0.06
N ALA A 126 1.78 -4.32 1.21
CA ALA A 126 1.80 -5.32 2.27
C ALA A 126 0.46 -6.07 2.40
N VAL A 127 0.51 -7.33 2.82
CA VAL A 127 -0.69 -8.15 3.10
C VAL A 127 -0.81 -8.29 4.61
N PHE A 128 -1.73 -7.56 5.24
CA PHE A 128 -1.97 -7.64 6.68
C PHE A 128 -3.31 -8.32 6.99
N PRO A 129 -3.29 -9.58 7.44
CA PRO A 129 -4.49 -10.25 7.91
C PRO A 129 -4.76 -9.84 9.37
N ASP A 130 -5.62 -8.84 9.59
CA ASP A 130 -5.87 -8.32 10.96
C ASP A 130 -6.58 -9.38 11.84
N ILE A 131 -7.64 -10.00 11.31
CA ILE A 131 -8.40 -11.09 11.95
C ILE A 131 -8.56 -12.32 11.06
N THR A 132 -8.00 -12.29 9.86
CA THR A 132 -8.17 -13.37 8.89
C THR A 132 -7.19 -14.50 9.18
N VAL A 133 -7.69 -15.73 9.16
CA VAL A 133 -6.92 -16.94 9.53
C VAL A 133 -6.62 -17.83 8.33
N GLY A 134 -7.22 -17.52 7.17
CA GLY A 134 -7.06 -18.26 5.94
C GLY A 134 -7.74 -17.63 4.73
N THR A 135 -7.82 -18.40 3.66
CA THR A 135 -8.54 -18.06 2.42
C THR A 135 -9.34 -19.27 1.93
N ILE A 136 -10.05 -19.15 0.81
CA ILE A 136 -10.80 -20.25 0.19
C ILE A 136 -10.21 -20.50 -1.19
N VAL A 137 -9.88 -21.75 -1.49
CA VAL A 137 -9.25 -22.18 -2.75
C VAL A 137 -9.99 -23.35 -3.36
N ALA A 138 -9.86 -23.55 -4.67
CA ALA A 138 -10.38 -24.76 -5.31
C ALA A 138 -9.60 -25.99 -4.82
N LYS A 139 -10.27 -27.15 -4.71
CA LYS A 139 -9.63 -28.40 -4.28
C LYS A 139 -8.44 -28.78 -5.16
N THR A 140 -8.54 -28.51 -6.47
CA THR A 140 -7.47 -28.74 -7.45
C THR A 140 -6.25 -27.84 -7.24
N GLU A 141 -6.42 -26.67 -6.61
CA GLU A 141 -5.35 -25.71 -6.37
C GLU A 141 -4.62 -25.94 -5.04
N TYR A 142 -5.26 -26.63 -4.09
CA TYR A 142 -4.74 -26.84 -2.73
C TYR A 142 -3.34 -27.50 -2.71
N VAL A 143 -3.15 -28.55 -3.51
CA VAL A 143 -1.87 -29.27 -3.59
C VAL A 143 -0.78 -28.38 -4.18
N THR A 144 -1.08 -27.72 -5.30
CA THR A 144 -0.15 -26.81 -5.98
C THR A 144 0.24 -25.63 -5.08
N LEU A 145 -0.71 -25.04 -4.35
CA LEU A 145 -0.44 -23.97 -3.40
C LEU A 145 0.51 -24.41 -2.29
N ASN A 146 0.30 -25.60 -1.71
CA ASN A 146 1.21 -26.15 -0.70
C ASN A 146 2.62 -26.38 -1.25
N SER A 147 2.73 -26.95 -2.45
CA SER A 147 4.03 -27.18 -3.09
C SER A 147 4.78 -25.88 -3.35
N ILE A 148 4.10 -24.84 -3.85
CA ILE A 148 4.72 -23.52 -4.07
C ILE A 148 5.16 -22.91 -2.74
N ARG A 149 4.30 -22.88 -1.71
CA ARG A 149 4.66 -22.32 -0.39
C ARG A 149 5.84 -23.05 0.25
N GLU A 150 5.87 -24.37 0.17
CA GLU A 150 6.97 -25.16 0.73
C GLU A 150 8.29 -24.88 0.00
N TRP A 151 8.24 -24.79 -1.33
CA TRP A 151 9.39 -24.41 -2.16
C TRP A 151 9.88 -22.98 -1.87
N LEU A 152 8.97 -22.02 -1.76
CA LEU A 152 9.28 -20.63 -1.40
C LEU A 152 9.95 -20.52 -0.01
N ARG A 153 9.51 -21.33 0.95
CA ARG A 153 10.03 -21.33 2.33
C ARG A 153 11.38 -22.03 2.45
N ASN A 154 11.59 -23.14 1.74
CA ASN A 154 12.81 -23.97 1.83
C ASN A 154 13.38 -24.32 0.45
N PRO A 155 13.76 -23.34 -0.40
CA PRO A 155 14.26 -23.60 -1.75
C PRO A 155 15.55 -24.44 -1.78
N GLU A 156 16.30 -24.45 -0.67
CA GLU A 156 17.51 -25.24 -0.48
C GLU A 156 17.25 -26.74 -0.23
N LYS A 157 16.01 -27.12 0.13
CA LYS A 157 15.61 -28.51 0.41
C LYS A 157 14.78 -29.11 -0.72
N ILE A 158 14.04 -28.28 -1.45
CA ILE A 158 13.11 -28.73 -2.49
C ILE A 158 13.83 -28.79 -3.84
N LYS A 159 14.10 -30.02 -4.29
CA LYS A 159 14.89 -30.31 -5.50
C LYS A 159 14.13 -30.14 -6.80
N SER A 160 12.79 -30.22 -6.76
CA SER A 160 11.97 -30.10 -7.97
C SER A 160 10.74 -29.24 -7.73
N ILE A 161 10.44 -28.41 -8.73
CA ILE A 161 9.21 -27.62 -8.80
C ILE A 161 8.86 -27.43 -10.27
N ASP A 162 7.58 -27.54 -10.59
CA ASP A 162 7.07 -27.24 -11.93
C ASP A 162 6.30 -25.92 -11.90
N LEU A 163 6.82 -24.92 -12.60
CA LEU A 163 6.23 -23.59 -12.73
C LEU A 163 5.56 -23.38 -14.10
N THR A 164 5.47 -24.43 -14.94
CA THR A 164 4.99 -24.31 -16.34
C THR A 164 3.52 -23.88 -16.42
N ASN A 165 2.68 -24.43 -15.54
CA ASN A 165 1.23 -24.22 -15.56
C ASN A 165 0.72 -23.50 -14.28
N VAL A 166 1.62 -22.83 -13.55
CA VAL A 166 1.24 -22.12 -12.34
C VAL A 166 0.63 -20.77 -12.70
N ASN A 167 -0.65 -20.61 -12.37
CA ASN A 167 -1.37 -19.35 -12.53
C ASN A 167 -0.77 -18.25 -11.62
N ASP A 168 -0.68 -17.01 -12.14
CA ASP A 168 -0.22 -15.82 -11.40
C ASP A 168 -0.94 -15.61 -10.07
N SER A 169 -2.25 -15.89 -10.04
CA SER A 169 -3.11 -15.74 -8.87
C SER A 169 -2.68 -16.68 -7.75
N LEU A 170 -2.39 -17.93 -8.11
CA LEU A 170 -1.98 -18.95 -7.15
C LEU A 170 -0.57 -18.67 -6.62
N PHE A 171 0.33 -18.24 -7.50
CA PHE A 171 1.68 -17.86 -7.11
C PHE A 171 1.69 -16.63 -6.19
N ASN A 172 0.95 -15.57 -6.54
CA ASN A 172 0.86 -14.37 -5.72
C ASN A 172 0.13 -14.61 -4.39
N THR A 173 -0.84 -15.52 -4.37
CA THR A 173 -1.46 -15.99 -3.12
C THR A 173 -0.41 -16.67 -2.24
N ALA A 174 0.39 -17.60 -2.77
CA ALA A 174 1.48 -18.26 -2.03
C ALA A 174 2.49 -17.25 -1.50
N LEU A 175 2.91 -16.31 -2.37
CA LEU A 175 3.90 -15.28 -2.08
C LEU A 175 3.42 -14.31 -0.99
N GLY A 176 2.17 -13.84 -1.06
CA GLY A 176 1.58 -12.93 -0.07
C GLY A 176 1.37 -13.56 1.29
N ILE A 177 1.10 -14.88 1.34
CA ILE A 177 0.96 -15.62 2.60
C ILE A 177 2.32 -15.87 3.25
N GLU A 178 3.33 -16.30 2.50
CA GLU A 178 4.68 -16.57 3.06
C GLU A 178 5.47 -15.29 3.36
N PHE A 179 5.29 -14.26 2.53
CA PHE A 179 6.00 -12.99 2.63
C PHE A 179 5.00 -11.82 2.60
N PRO A 180 4.25 -11.63 3.70
CA PRO A 180 3.25 -10.56 3.79
C PRO A 180 3.88 -9.16 3.74
N LYS A 181 5.11 -9.04 4.26
CA LYS A 181 5.89 -7.79 4.25
C LYS A 181 6.56 -7.56 2.89
N VAL A 182 6.49 -6.31 2.43
CA VAL A 182 7.01 -5.88 1.12
C VAL A 182 8.50 -6.19 0.96
N ASP A 183 9.33 -5.89 1.97
CA ASP A 183 10.79 -6.07 1.90
C ASP A 183 11.23 -7.53 1.77
N ASP A 184 10.57 -8.43 2.51
CA ASP A 184 10.88 -9.86 2.49
C ASP A 184 10.46 -10.45 1.14
N ARG A 185 9.33 -9.98 0.62
CA ARG A 185 8.84 -10.33 -0.71
C ARG A 185 9.73 -9.80 -1.82
N LEU A 186 10.22 -8.56 -1.74
CA LEU A 186 11.16 -7.98 -2.72
C LEU A 186 12.38 -8.88 -2.89
N LYS A 187 12.96 -9.35 -1.77
CA LYS A 187 14.09 -10.28 -1.80
C LYS A 187 13.75 -11.53 -2.61
N VAL A 188 12.64 -12.17 -2.29
CA VAL A 188 12.24 -13.44 -2.90
C VAL A 188 11.91 -13.27 -4.38
N VAL A 189 11.14 -12.24 -4.75
CA VAL A 189 10.83 -11.92 -6.14
C VAL A 189 12.12 -11.66 -6.94
N SER A 190 13.03 -10.86 -6.38
CA SER A 190 14.32 -10.53 -7.02
C SER A 190 15.21 -11.76 -7.25
N GLU A 191 15.09 -12.79 -6.41
CA GLU A 191 15.81 -14.05 -6.61
C GLU A 191 15.11 -14.95 -7.65
N ILE A 192 13.77 -15.02 -7.62
CA ILE A 192 12.98 -15.90 -8.49
C ILE A 192 13.08 -15.44 -9.94
N ILE A 193 13.04 -14.12 -10.21
CA ILE A 193 13.15 -13.59 -11.58
C ILE A 193 14.48 -13.95 -12.26
N LEU A 194 15.52 -14.30 -11.48
CA LEU A 194 16.83 -14.71 -11.99
C LEU A 194 16.89 -16.19 -12.36
N LEU A 195 15.91 -17.01 -11.97
CA LEU A 195 15.94 -18.45 -12.24
C LEU A 195 16.08 -18.81 -13.73
N PRO A 196 15.42 -18.13 -14.69
CA PRO A 196 15.65 -18.40 -16.11
C PRO A 196 17.11 -18.18 -16.53
N ALA A 197 17.71 -17.06 -16.12
CA ALA A 197 19.11 -16.74 -16.40
C ALA A 197 20.08 -17.73 -15.73
N LEU A 198 19.82 -18.09 -14.48
CA LEU A 198 20.64 -19.04 -13.71
C LEU A 198 20.52 -20.48 -14.24
N LYS A 199 19.37 -20.85 -14.83
CA LYS A 199 19.20 -22.14 -15.49
C LYS A 199 20.00 -22.20 -16.81
N ALA A 200 20.07 -21.10 -17.55
CA ALA A 200 20.86 -21.00 -18.78
C ALA A 200 22.38 -20.94 -18.49
N ASN A 201 22.77 -20.23 -17.43
CA ASN A 201 24.16 -20.15 -16.95
C ASN A 201 24.25 -20.45 -15.45
N PRO A 202 24.51 -21.72 -15.06
CA PRO A 202 24.62 -22.12 -13.66
C PRO A 202 25.81 -21.53 -12.90
N ASN A 203 26.81 -20.97 -13.61
CA ASN A 203 28.05 -20.44 -13.04
C ASN A 203 28.25 -18.97 -13.45
N PRO A 204 27.38 -18.04 -13.00
CA PRO A 204 27.55 -16.61 -13.28
C PRO A 204 28.82 -16.07 -12.62
N LYS A 205 29.44 -15.03 -13.20
CA LYS A 205 30.61 -14.39 -12.58
C LYS A 205 30.23 -13.58 -11.35
N ASP A 206 29.06 -12.93 -11.38
CA ASP A 206 28.55 -12.15 -10.25
C ASP A 206 28.37 -13.03 -9.00
N THR A 207 29.13 -12.72 -7.95
CA THR A 207 29.13 -13.44 -6.67
C THR A 207 27.75 -13.44 -5.99
N ARG A 208 26.92 -12.42 -6.19
CA ARG A 208 25.55 -12.34 -5.66
C ARG A 208 24.65 -13.35 -6.37
N MET A 209 24.77 -13.46 -7.70
CA MET A 209 24.04 -14.47 -8.47
C MET A 209 24.49 -15.89 -8.10
N GLN A 210 25.79 -16.10 -7.83
CA GLN A 210 26.29 -17.40 -7.35
C GLN A 210 25.67 -17.81 -6.00
N LEU A 211 25.48 -16.85 -5.07
CA LEU A 211 24.82 -17.13 -3.79
C LEU A 211 23.36 -17.57 -3.99
N ILE A 212 22.66 -16.94 -4.91
CA ILE A 212 21.28 -17.30 -5.27
C ILE A 212 21.25 -18.70 -5.91
N ALA A 213 22.14 -18.97 -6.87
CA ALA A 213 22.26 -20.28 -7.49
C ALA A 213 22.52 -21.40 -6.47
N LYS A 214 23.32 -21.12 -5.43
CA LYS A 214 23.57 -22.07 -4.33
C LYS A 214 22.34 -22.33 -3.47
N ARG A 215 21.49 -21.31 -3.27
CA ARG A 215 20.27 -21.36 -2.44
C ARG A 215 19.18 -22.23 -3.09
N PHE A 216 18.98 -22.14 -4.40
CA PHE A 216 17.94 -22.92 -5.09
C PHE A 216 18.45 -24.31 -5.49
N SER A 217 18.13 -25.32 -4.70
CA SER A 217 18.68 -26.68 -4.90
C SER A 217 18.30 -27.30 -6.24
N GLY A 218 17.10 -27.02 -6.76
CA GLY A 218 16.65 -27.51 -8.05
C GLY A 218 17.42 -27.00 -9.26
N LEU A 219 18.26 -25.96 -9.13
CA LEU A 219 19.17 -25.53 -10.21
C LEU A 219 20.34 -26.50 -10.41
N LYS A 220 20.63 -27.37 -9.43
CA LYS A 220 21.72 -28.36 -9.51
C LYS A 220 21.31 -29.65 -10.20
N GLU A 221 20.00 -29.88 -10.36
CA GLU A 221 19.46 -31.10 -10.94
C GLU A 221 19.54 -31.04 -12.47
N LYS A 222 20.17 -32.06 -13.08
CA LYS A 222 20.42 -32.11 -14.54
C LYS A 222 19.14 -32.30 -15.36
N THR A 223 18.14 -32.96 -14.78
CA THR A 223 16.84 -33.24 -15.39
C THR A 223 15.75 -33.06 -14.34
N ASN A 224 14.67 -32.33 -14.67
CA ASN A 224 13.46 -32.16 -13.84
C ASN A 224 13.66 -31.47 -12.48
N GLY A 225 14.64 -30.58 -12.35
CA GLY A 225 14.79 -29.70 -11.19
C GLY A 225 13.73 -28.59 -11.19
N ILE A 226 14.13 -27.39 -11.59
CA ILE A 226 13.19 -26.28 -11.82
C ILE A 226 12.70 -26.34 -13.27
N THR A 227 11.45 -26.75 -13.47
CA THR A 227 10.79 -26.70 -14.77
C THR A 227 10.17 -25.31 -14.95
N LEU A 228 10.56 -24.64 -16.03
CA LEU A 228 10.14 -23.29 -16.36
C LEU A 228 9.31 -23.31 -17.64
N PRO A 229 8.35 -22.38 -17.82
CA PRO A 229 7.65 -22.20 -19.09
C PRO A 229 8.64 -22.05 -20.26
N SER A 230 8.35 -22.67 -21.40
CA SER A 230 9.16 -22.56 -22.61
C SER A 230 8.57 -21.54 -23.60
N GLY A 231 9.44 -20.74 -24.24
CA GLY A 231 9.04 -19.71 -25.21
C GLY A 231 8.42 -18.46 -24.59
N SER A 232 7.67 -17.68 -25.39
CA SER A 232 6.95 -16.46 -25.00
C SER A 232 5.73 -16.70 -24.09
N SER A 233 5.69 -17.83 -23.38
CA SER A 233 4.75 -18.10 -22.28
C SER A 233 5.25 -17.47 -20.97
N THR A 234 5.67 -16.21 -21.08
CA THR A 234 6.44 -15.43 -20.10
C THR A 234 5.57 -14.78 -19.02
N ASP A 235 4.25 -15.01 -19.00
CA ASP A 235 3.29 -14.25 -18.20
C ASP A 235 3.62 -14.21 -16.70
N LEU A 236 4.01 -15.34 -16.07
CA LEU A 236 4.39 -15.33 -14.65
C LEU A 236 5.65 -14.49 -14.39
N PHE A 237 6.71 -14.69 -15.18
CA PHE A 237 7.98 -14.01 -14.96
C PHE A 237 7.92 -12.52 -15.35
N ASP A 238 7.15 -12.17 -16.36
CA ASP A 238 6.91 -10.78 -16.74
C ASP A 238 6.11 -10.07 -15.65
N LYS A 239 5.05 -10.69 -15.11
CA LYS A 239 4.32 -10.17 -13.95
C LYS A 239 5.20 -10.03 -12.70
N LEU A 240 6.12 -10.97 -12.47
CA LEU A 240 7.08 -10.87 -11.36
C LEU A 240 8.07 -9.72 -11.56
N LYS A 241 8.50 -9.43 -12.80
CA LYS A 241 9.34 -8.27 -13.10
C LYS A 241 8.57 -6.97 -12.89
N GLU A 242 7.34 -6.87 -13.40
CA GLU A 242 6.47 -5.71 -13.16
C GLU A 242 6.23 -5.48 -11.67
N GLN A 243 5.98 -6.56 -10.93
CA GLN A 243 5.85 -6.52 -9.48
C GLN A 243 7.14 -6.04 -8.81
N GLN A 244 8.31 -6.55 -9.22
CA GLN A 244 9.60 -6.10 -8.70
C GLN A 244 9.81 -4.61 -8.94
N GLU A 245 9.51 -4.14 -10.15
CA GLU A 245 9.63 -2.72 -10.52
C GLU A 245 8.72 -1.84 -9.66
N LYS A 246 7.46 -2.24 -9.45
CA LYS A 246 6.54 -1.51 -8.55
C LYS A 246 7.09 -1.43 -7.13
N ILE A 247 7.52 -2.57 -6.56
CA ILE A 247 8.07 -2.61 -5.19
C ILE A 247 9.35 -1.76 -5.09
N LEU A 248 10.24 -1.82 -6.08
CA LEU A 248 11.46 -1.02 -6.09
C LEU A 248 11.15 0.47 -6.22
N ASN A 249 10.21 0.85 -7.09
CA ASN A 249 9.78 2.23 -7.25
C ASN A 249 9.15 2.77 -5.95
N GLN A 250 8.31 1.98 -5.27
CA GLN A 250 7.78 2.31 -3.94
C GLN A 250 8.90 2.51 -2.93
N LEU A 251 9.79 1.52 -2.80
CA LEU A 251 10.96 1.57 -1.92
C LEU A 251 11.78 2.86 -2.15
N PHE A 252 12.01 3.25 -3.40
CA PHE A 252 12.78 4.44 -3.74
C PHE A 252 12.07 5.75 -3.39
N VAL A 253 10.76 5.81 -3.64
CA VAL A 253 9.94 6.98 -3.31
C VAL A 253 9.81 7.15 -1.79
N GLU A 254 9.62 6.05 -1.06
CA GLU A 254 9.36 6.07 0.37
C GLU A 254 10.65 6.09 1.21
N TYR A 255 11.81 5.69 0.67
CA TYR A 255 13.06 5.56 1.44
C TYR A 255 13.32 6.74 2.39
N PRO A 256 13.15 8.02 1.98
CA PRO A 256 13.24 9.18 2.87
C PRO A 256 12.42 9.12 4.16
N VAL A 257 11.23 8.54 4.11
CA VAL A 257 10.25 8.56 5.20
C VAL A 257 10.19 7.24 5.97
N ARG A 258 11.01 6.24 5.61
CA ARG A 258 11.06 4.94 6.30
C ARG A 258 11.70 4.97 7.70
N ALA A 259 12.35 6.08 8.07
CA ALA A 259 12.85 6.29 9.43
C ALA A 259 12.98 7.78 9.79
N ASP A 260 12.88 8.08 11.07
CA ASP A 260 12.91 9.44 11.64
C ASP A 260 14.33 9.93 12.00
N SER A 261 15.37 9.18 11.60
CA SER A 261 16.78 9.53 11.79
C SER A 261 17.66 8.98 10.67
N TYR A 262 18.81 9.62 10.41
CA TYR A 262 19.79 9.10 9.44
C TYR A 262 20.33 7.74 9.83
N LYS A 263 20.56 7.50 11.14
CA LYS A 263 20.89 6.17 11.67
C LYS A 263 19.83 5.12 11.33
N GLY A 264 18.56 5.47 11.44
CA GLY A 264 17.46 4.60 11.04
C GLY A 264 17.47 4.29 9.55
N LEU A 265 17.69 5.30 8.69
CA LEU A 265 17.79 5.13 7.24
C LEU A 265 19.00 4.30 6.83
N VAL A 266 20.13 4.46 7.50
CA VAL A 266 21.32 3.61 7.34
C VAL A 266 21.00 2.16 7.66
N SER A 267 20.25 1.91 8.75
CA SER A 267 19.75 0.56 9.08
C SER A 267 18.84 0.01 7.98
N GLN A 268 17.92 0.83 7.45
CA GLN A 268 17.05 0.45 6.32
C GLN A 268 17.87 0.11 5.07
N PHE A 269 18.85 0.93 4.69
CA PHE A 269 19.73 0.66 3.55
C PHE A 269 20.45 -0.68 3.71
N ASN A 270 21.09 -0.88 4.87
CA ASN A 270 21.91 -2.05 5.13
C ASN A 270 21.10 -3.35 5.30
N LYS A 271 19.78 -3.25 5.51
CA LYS A 271 18.85 -4.41 5.46
C LYS A 271 18.90 -5.10 4.09
N TYR A 272 19.14 -4.34 3.01
CA TYR A 272 19.14 -4.84 1.63
C TYR A 272 20.50 -5.34 1.14
N LYS A 273 21.56 -5.35 1.96
CA LYS A 273 22.94 -5.69 1.54
C LYS A 273 23.12 -7.06 0.85
N ASN A 274 22.20 -7.98 1.09
CA ASN A 274 22.21 -9.33 0.51
C ASN A 274 21.14 -9.51 -0.57
N GLN A 275 20.46 -8.43 -0.97
CA GLN A 275 19.45 -8.46 -2.03
C GLN A 275 20.09 -8.03 -3.35
N TYR A 276 19.77 -8.75 -4.42
CA TYR A 276 20.40 -8.54 -5.72
C TYR A 276 20.13 -7.11 -6.24
N LEU A 277 21.19 -6.31 -6.37
CA LEU A 277 21.23 -4.96 -6.95
C LEU A 277 20.43 -3.87 -6.21
N VAL A 278 19.77 -4.17 -5.10
CA VAL A 278 18.92 -3.19 -4.39
C VAL A 278 19.76 -2.08 -3.77
N THR A 279 20.87 -2.41 -3.11
CA THR A 279 21.77 -1.42 -2.49
C THR A 279 22.41 -0.50 -3.50
N GLU A 280 22.72 -1.00 -4.69
CA GLU A 280 23.32 -0.28 -5.78
C GLU A 280 22.34 0.74 -6.33
N LYS A 281 21.09 0.33 -6.60
CA LYS A 281 20.03 1.25 -7.03
C LYS A 281 19.70 2.30 -5.96
N LEU A 282 19.65 1.91 -4.68
CA LEU A 282 19.50 2.86 -3.57
C LEU A 282 20.67 3.85 -3.49
N PHE A 283 21.90 3.39 -3.70
CA PHE A 283 23.06 4.28 -3.78
C PHE A 283 22.93 5.28 -4.92
N GLN A 284 22.57 4.86 -6.13
CA GLN A 284 22.36 5.78 -7.26
C GLN A 284 21.32 6.85 -6.93
N LEU A 285 20.23 6.46 -6.26
CA LEU A 285 19.17 7.37 -5.85
C LEU A 285 19.64 8.38 -4.80
N ILE A 286 20.25 7.90 -3.72
CA ILE A 286 20.63 8.74 -2.57
C ILE A 286 21.83 9.62 -2.89
N ALA A 287 22.80 9.09 -3.64
CA ALA A 287 24.03 9.79 -3.99
C ALA A 287 23.86 10.76 -5.16
N LYS A 288 22.74 10.71 -5.90
CA LYS A 288 22.47 11.60 -7.03
C LYS A 288 22.69 13.06 -6.64
N ASN A 289 23.59 13.71 -7.38
CA ASN A 289 24.02 15.09 -7.17
C ASN A 289 24.55 15.39 -5.75
N GLY A 290 24.99 14.36 -5.03
CA GLY A 290 25.60 14.48 -3.72
C GLY A 290 27.09 14.80 -3.82
N ALA A 291 27.58 15.63 -2.89
CA ALA A 291 28.99 15.96 -2.75
C ALA A 291 29.60 15.18 -1.57
N TYR A 292 30.70 14.47 -1.82
CA TYR A 292 31.36 13.63 -0.82
C TYR A 292 32.85 13.95 -0.73
N SER A 293 33.38 13.93 0.50
CA SER A 293 34.80 13.71 0.73
C SER A 293 35.08 12.22 0.59
N ALA A 294 36.11 11.89 -0.17
CA ALA A 294 36.50 10.52 -0.49
C ALA A 294 37.79 10.11 0.22
N LYS A 295 37.85 8.84 0.64
CA LYS A 295 39.07 8.19 1.14
C LYS A 295 39.21 6.78 0.55
N GLY A 296 40.46 6.35 0.34
CA GLY A 296 40.80 5.00 -0.11
C GLY A 296 41.18 4.89 -1.59
N LEU A 297 40.96 5.94 -2.39
CA LEU A 297 41.35 6.09 -3.79
C LEU A 297 42.11 7.42 -3.99
N PRO A 298 42.79 7.66 -5.14
CA PRO A 298 43.66 8.82 -5.31
C PRO A 298 42.95 10.18 -5.34
N PHE A 299 41.62 10.20 -5.40
CA PHE A 299 40.80 11.42 -5.37
C PHE A 299 40.31 11.77 -3.96
N GLN A 300 40.22 13.07 -3.66
CA GLN A 300 39.82 13.59 -2.35
C GLN A 300 38.32 13.92 -2.29
N TYR A 301 37.69 14.12 -3.45
CA TYR A 301 36.27 14.45 -3.56
C TYR A 301 35.57 13.59 -4.59
N PHE A 302 34.29 13.31 -4.37
CA PHE A 302 33.47 12.48 -5.25
C PHE A 302 32.07 13.09 -5.40
N SER A 303 31.53 13.02 -6.60
CA SER A 303 30.12 13.30 -6.89
C SER A 303 29.54 12.22 -7.80
N TYR A 304 28.27 11.89 -7.58
CA TYR A 304 27.50 11.02 -8.47
C TYR A 304 26.57 11.89 -9.32
N SER A 305 27.04 12.32 -10.49
CA SER A 305 26.35 13.31 -11.32
C SER A 305 26.40 12.98 -12.81
N GLU A 306 25.59 13.68 -13.60
CA GLU A 306 25.42 13.40 -15.03
C GLU A 306 26.68 13.68 -15.86
N SER A 307 27.55 14.58 -15.39
CA SER A 307 28.81 14.91 -16.06
C SER A 307 29.91 15.27 -15.06
N SER A 308 31.15 15.20 -15.51
CA SER A 308 32.32 15.64 -14.73
C SER A 308 32.25 17.14 -14.40
N GLN A 309 31.79 17.97 -15.34
CA GLN A 309 31.60 19.40 -15.07
C GLN A 309 30.59 19.65 -13.94
N SER A 310 29.46 18.94 -13.96
CA SER A 310 28.46 19.02 -12.89
C SER A 310 29.01 18.54 -11.55
N ALA A 311 29.83 17.48 -11.54
CA ALA A 311 30.53 17.03 -10.34
C ALA A 311 31.38 18.14 -9.72
N MET A 312 32.15 18.86 -10.55
CA MET A 312 33.01 19.94 -10.10
C MET A 312 32.21 21.08 -9.47
N GLU A 313 31.13 21.51 -10.12
CA GLU A 313 30.25 22.58 -9.64
C GLU A 313 29.59 22.21 -8.31
N ILE A 314 29.10 20.98 -8.19
CA ILE A 314 28.49 20.45 -6.96
C ILE A 314 29.50 20.45 -5.82
N VAL A 315 30.73 19.96 -6.03
CA VAL A 315 31.75 19.92 -4.98
C VAL A 315 32.19 21.34 -4.59
N LYS A 316 32.43 22.24 -5.56
CA LYS A 316 32.82 23.64 -5.30
C LYS A 316 31.75 24.42 -4.53
N LYS A 317 30.47 24.08 -4.69
CA LYS A 317 29.37 24.69 -3.91
C LYS A 317 29.51 24.43 -2.40
N PHE A 318 30.00 23.24 -2.01
CA PHE A 318 30.10 22.84 -0.60
C PHE A 318 31.52 22.92 -0.04
N GLN A 319 32.52 22.94 -0.91
CA GLN A 319 33.92 23.16 -0.56
C GLN A 319 34.46 24.33 -1.39
N THR A 320 34.24 25.56 -0.92
CA THR A 320 34.61 26.78 -1.66
C THR A 320 36.13 27.00 -1.74
N ASN A 321 36.89 26.43 -0.80
CA ASN A 321 38.36 26.50 -0.75
C ASN A 321 38.98 25.13 -1.06
N ILE A 322 38.66 24.57 -2.23
CA ILE A 322 39.33 23.35 -2.73
C ILE A 322 40.82 23.66 -2.98
N ASP A 323 41.69 22.79 -2.45
CA ASP A 323 43.12 22.80 -2.77
C ASP A 323 43.29 22.66 -4.30
N PRO A 324 44.04 23.55 -4.97
CA PRO A 324 44.28 23.47 -6.41
C PRO A 324 44.87 22.12 -6.88
N SER A 325 45.54 21.38 -5.99
CA SER A 325 46.09 20.05 -6.25
C SER A 325 45.11 18.90 -6.00
N ALA A 326 43.91 19.19 -5.47
CA ALA A 326 42.91 18.18 -5.20
C ALA A 326 42.33 17.61 -6.51
N VAL A 327 42.02 16.32 -6.45
CA VAL A 327 41.36 15.58 -7.51
C VAL A 327 39.91 15.34 -7.12
N VAL A 328 39.01 15.66 -8.06
CA VAL A 328 37.56 15.48 -7.95
C VAL A 328 37.15 14.37 -8.92
N ALA A 329 36.44 13.37 -8.41
CA ALA A 329 35.94 12.25 -9.20
C ALA A 329 34.43 12.38 -9.48
N ASN A 330 34.02 12.06 -10.70
CA ASN A 330 32.64 11.78 -11.05
C ASN A 330 32.45 10.26 -11.18
N GLY A 331 31.47 9.70 -10.48
CA GLY A 331 31.19 8.26 -10.51
C GLY A 331 29.89 7.90 -11.22
N LYS A 332 29.88 6.75 -11.90
CA LYS A 332 28.68 6.15 -12.49
C LYS A 332 28.67 4.65 -12.26
N LEU A 333 27.51 4.11 -11.86
CA LEU A 333 27.34 2.65 -11.75
C LEU A 333 26.85 2.10 -13.09
N VAL A 334 27.51 1.04 -13.56
CA VAL A 334 27.16 0.29 -14.76
C VAL A 334 26.85 -1.14 -14.37
N PHE A 335 25.64 -1.59 -14.74
CA PHE A 335 25.16 -2.95 -14.52
C PHE A 335 25.45 -3.76 -15.76
N LYS A 336 26.33 -4.76 -15.66
CA LYS A 336 26.61 -5.71 -16.73
C LYS A 336 25.91 -7.02 -16.42
N GLU A 337 24.97 -7.39 -17.28
CA GLU A 337 24.21 -8.63 -17.14
C GLU A 337 25.16 -9.82 -16.96
N HIS A 338 24.93 -10.66 -15.93
CA HIS A 338 25.75 -11.81 -15.52
C HIS A 338 27.20 -11.55 -15.03
N ASP A 339 27.78 -10.39 -15.37
CA ASP A 339 29.16 -10.03 -15.03
C ASP A 339 29.26 -9.24 -13.72
N GLY A 340 28.24 -8.45 -13.37
CA GLY A 340 28.15 -7.76 -12.08
C GLY A 340 27.95 -6.25 -12.20
N VAL A 341 28.43 -5.51 -11.19
CA VAL A 341 28.30 -4.05 -11.13
C VAL A 341 29.67 -3.42 -11.11
N TYR A 342 29.83 -2.38 -11.91
CA TYR A 342 31.09 -1.64 -12.04
C TYR A 342 30.86 -0.17 -11.72
N LEU A 343 31.82 0.44 -11.03
CA LEU A 343 31.90 1.88 -10.81
C LEU A 343 32.88 2.45 -11.83
N GLU A 344 32.35 3.15 -12.82
CA GLU A 344 33.12 3.98 -13.76
C GLU A 344 33.42 5.31 -13.07
N ILE A 345 34.69 5.72 -13.07
CA ILE A 345 35.19 6.90 -12.39
C ILE A 345 35.94 7.76 -13.41
N THR A 346 35.53 9.02 -13.56
CA THR A 346 36.29 10.02 -14.31
C THR A 346 36.86 11.05 -13.35
N GLN A 347 38.18 11.23 -13.37
CA GLN A 347 38.90 12.14 -12.46
C GLN A 347 39.15 13.49 -13.12
N MET A 348 39.16 14.55 -12.31
CA MET A 348 39.46 15.92 -12.72
C MET A 348 40.38 16.59 -11.71
N ASP A 349 41.26 17.48 -12.15
CA ASP A 349 41.92 18.41 -11.24
C ASP A 349 40.94 19.51 -10.76
N ALA A 350 41.31 20.29 -9.73
CA ALA A 350 40.48 21.38 -9.20
C ALA A 350 40.17 22.51 -10.23
N SER A 351 40.93 22.58 -11.32
CA SER A 351 40.72 23.52 -12.42
C SER A 351 39.69 23.02 -13.43
N GLY A 352 39.28 21.74 -13.34
CA GLY A 352 38.30 21.11 -14.23
C GLY A 352 38.92 20.40 -15.43
N ASN A 353 40.25 20.23 -15.47
CA ASN A 353 40.89 19.46 -16.53
C ASN A 353 40.69 17.97 -16.27
N LEU A 354 40.29 17.23 -17.31
CA LEU A 354 40.11 15.79 -17.23
C LEU A 354 41.46 15.09 -17.00
N GLY A 355 41.47 14.16 -16.05
CA GLY A 355 42.59 13.30 -15.72
C GLY A 355 42.40 11.90 -16.29
N SER A 356 42.34 10.89 -15.41
CA SER A 356 42.19 9.48 -15.76
C SER A 356 40.74 9.00 -15.68
N ASP A 357 40.44 7.96 -16.46
CA ASP A 357 39.23 7.14 -16.32
C ASP A 357 39.60 5.78 -15.74
N GLU A 358 38.79 5.30 -14.80
CA GLU A 358 38.94 4.00 -14.16
C GLU A 358 37.61 3.24 -14.14
N THR A 359 37.65 1.91 -14.17
CA THR A 359 36.46 1.06 -14.02
C THR A 359 36.76 0.00 -12.98
N LEU A 360 36.06 0.06 -11.85
CA LEU A 360 36.31 -0.79 -10.68
C LEU A 360 35.09 -1.67 -10.39
N GLU A 361 35.30 -2.98 -10.24
CA GLU A 361 34.22 -3.90 -9.88
C GLU A 361 33.72 -3.62 -8.45
N VAL A 362 32.40 -3.51 -8.29
CA VAL A 362 31.71 -3.28 -7.02
C VAL A 362 31.30 -4.62 -6.42
N ILE A 363 31.87 -4.94 -5.25
CA ILE A 363 31.56 -6.15 -4.49
C ILE A 363 30.34 -5.92 -3.59
N SER A 364 30.29 -4.77 -2.91
CA SER A 364 29.18 -4.42 -2.03
C SER A 364 29.16 -2.93 -1.69
N ILE A 365 27.97 -2.39 -1.45
CA ILE A 365 27.79 -1.03 -0.92
C ILE A 365 27.10 -1.12 0.44
N THR A 366 27.62 -0.41 1.43
CA THR A 366 26.99 -0.22 2.74
C THR A 366 26.88 1.26 3.05
N ALA A 367 25.87 1.62 3.83
CA ALA A 367 25.68 2.98 4.31
C ALA A 367 26.21 3.13 5.74
N GLU A 368 26.66 4.34 6.11
CA GLU A 368 27.04 4.73 7.46
C GLU A 368 26.52 6.13 7.79
N GLU A 369 26.23 6.41 9.05
CA GLU A 369 25.88 7.77 9.48
C GLU A 369 27.16 8.60 9.57
N SER A 370 27.25 9.68 8.79
CA SER A 370 28.44 10.52 8.72
C SER A 370 28.03 11.96 8.40
N GLY A 371 28.69 12.93 9.05
CA GLY A 371 28.47 14.36 8.74
C GLY A 371 27.02 14.85 8.91
N LYS A 372 26.23 14.30 9.84
CA LYS A 372 24.78 14.54 9.99
C LYS A 372 23.97 14.18 8.72
N SER A 373 24.42 13.20 7.95
CA SER A 373 23.77 12.69 6.76
C SER A 373 24.15 11.20 6.58
N ILE A 374 23.92 10.64 5.40
CA ILE A 374 24.27 9.28 5.03
C ILE A 374 25.54 9.30 4.17
N GLY A 375 26.59 8.62 4.65
CA GLY A 375 27.79 8.27 3.91
C GLY A 375 27.76 6.82 3.41
N PHE A 376 28.75 6.48 2.58
CA PHE A 376 28.84 5.16 1.96
C PHE A 376 30.22 4.55 2.09
N ARG A 377 30.24 3.24 2.23
CA ARG A 377 31.43 2.41 2.17
C ARG A 377 31.24 1.40 1.05
N ILE A 378 32.00 1.60 -0.02
CA ILE A 378 31.93 0.82 -1.26
C ILE A 378 33.15 -0.10 -1.28
N LYS A 379 32.91 -1.40 -1.17
CA LYS A 379 33.94 -2.41 -1.33
C LYS A 379 34.12 -2.69 -2.81
N LEU A 380 35.32 -2.44 -3.31
CA LEU A 380 35.72 -2.65 -4.70
C LEU A 380 36.70 -3.82 -4.77
N ALA A 381 36.89 -4.41 -5.95
CA ALA A 381 37.93 -5.42 -6.16
C ALA A 381 39.34 -4.89 -5.89
N ALA A 382 39.58 -3.60 -6.15
CA ALA A 382 40.88 -2.94 -5.96
C ALA A 382 41.11 -2.38 -4.54
N GLY A 383 40.09 -2.32 -3.69
CA GLY A 383 40.19 -1.68 -2.38
C GLY A 383 38.84 -1.26 -1.80
N GLU A 384 38.86 -0.28 -0.90
CA GLU A 384 37.66 0.24 -0.26
C GLU A 384 37.58 1.76 -0.49
N LEU A 385 36.42 2.23 -0.96
CA LEU A 385 36.13 3.65 -1.12
C LEU A 385 35.14 4.08 -0.03
N ILE A 386 35.54 5.07 0.77
CA ILE A 386 34.71 5.66 1.83
C ILE A 386 34.29 7.06 1.38
N LEU A 387 32.99 7.30 1.36
CA LEU A 387 32.34 8.53 0.95
C LEU A 387 31.65 9.17 2.15
N SER A 388 32.23 10.25 2.68
CA SER A 388 31.65 11.05 3.75
C SER A 388 30.92 12.25 3.14
N PRO A 389 29.62 12.47 3.43
CA PRO A 389 28.86 13.54 2.81
C PRO A 389 29.38 14.91 3.26
N LEU A 390 29.58 15.82 2.30
CA LEU A 390 29.87 17.23 2.58
C LEU A 390 28.59 18.01 2.90
N ALA A 391 27.45 17.54 2.39
CA ALA A 391 26.13 18.08 2.65
C ALA A 391 25.07 16.98 2.56
N THR A 392 23.89 17.25 3.13
CA THR A 392 22.71 16.41 2.94
C THR A 392 22.21 16.53 1.51
N THR A 393 21.98 15.40 0.83
CA THR A 393 21.42 15.39 -0.53
C THR A 393 19.95 15.81 -0.50
N ASP A 394 19.44 16.34 -1.62
CA ASP A 394 18.07 16.86 -1.68
C ASP A 394 17.02 15.83 -1.25
N LEU A 395 17.23 14.56 -1.65
CA LEU A 395 16.41 13.42 -1.25
C LEU A 395 16.36 13.22 0.27
N LEU A 396 17.49 13.44 0.96
CA LEU A 396 17.62 13.23 2.40
C LEU A 396 17.20 14.42 3.25
N LEU A 397 16.92 15.57 2.63
CA LEU A 397 16.37 16.71 3.34
C LEU A 397 14.92 16.46 3.79
N THR A 398 14.17 15.57 3.14
CA THR A 398 12.83 15.11 3.57
C THR A 398 12.86 14.00 4.61
N SER A 399 14.04 13.67 5.12
CA SER A 399 14.26 12.43 5.84
C SER A 399 14.87 12.67 7.21
N GLY A 400 14.55 11.80 8.14
CA GLY A 400 15.14 11.80 9.47
C GLY A 400 15.15 13.16 10.18
N GLN A 401 16.33 13.65 10.54
CA GLN A 401 16.49 14.97 11.16
C GLN A 401 16.08 16.11 10.21
N GLY A 402 16.34 15.97 8.90
CA GLY A 402 15.90 16.92 7.89
C GLY A 402 14.37 17.04 7.81
N PHE A 403 13.62 15.96 8.07
CA PHE A 403 12.16 16.03 8.18
C PHE A 403 11.71 16.84 9.40
N LYS A 404 12.35 16.65 10.56
CA LYS A 404 12.06 17.44 11.77
C LYS A 404 12.34 18.93 11.55
N GLU A 405 13.45 19.24 10.89
CA GLU A 405 13.81 20.61 10.50
C GLU A 405 12.80 21.19 9.50
N PHE A 406 12.37 20.40 8.51
CA PHE A 406 11.30 20.78 7.58
C PHE A 406 9.98 21.08 8.29
N LEU A 407 9.53 20.22 9.20
CA LEU A 407 8.32 20.47 9.97
C LEU A 407 8.43 21.75 10.80
N ALA A 408 9.65 22.13 11.24
CA ALA A 408 9.88 23.37 11.97
C ALA A 408 9.77 24.62 11.08
N THR A 409 10.03 24.52 9.77
CA THR A 409 9.86 25.64 8.84
C THR A 409 8.40 25.88 8.44
N ILE A 410 7.53 24.89 8.60
CA ILE A 410 6.09 25.03 8.30
C ILE A 410 5.45 25.96 9.35
N PRO A 411 4.68 27.00 8.94
CA PRO A 411 3.96 27.89 9.84
C PRO A 411 3.11 27.14 10.86
N LYS A 412 2.96 27.71 12.07
CA LYS A 412 2.12 27.14 13.14
C LYS A 412 0.62 27.42 12.95
N ASP A 413 0.28 28.38 12.10
CA ASP A 413 -1.10 28.72 11.77
C ASP A 413 -1.47 28.15 10.39
N TYR A 414 -2.45 27.25 10.34
CA TYR A 414 -2.92 26.63 9.10
C TYR A 414 -3.56 27.65 8.14
N LYS A 415 -4.09 28.78 8.64
CA LYS A 415 -4.65 29.84 7.79
C LYS A 415 -3.55 30.55 6.99
N GLU A 416 -2.38 30.74 7.58
CA GLU A 416 -1.20 31.28 6.89
C GLU A 416 -0.74 30.33 5.79
N ILE A 417 -0.72 29.02 6.06
CA ILE A 417 -0.37 27.98 5.08
C ILE A 417 -1.30 28.04 3.86
N LEU A 418 -2.63 28.03 4.08
CA LEU A 418 -3.63 28.11 3.00
C LEU A 418 -3.56 29.40 2.19
N LYS A 419 -3.16 30.51 2.81
CA LYS A 419 -3.06 31.82 2.15
C LYS A 419 -1.82 31.94 1.26
N THR A 420 -0.71 31.33 1.65
CA THR A 420 0.61 31.56 1.04
C THR A 420 1.03 30.47 0.06
N ASN A 421 0.26 29.40 -0.07
CA ASN A 421 0.57 28.26 -0.92
C ASN A 421 -0.60 27.91 -1.85
N PRO A 422 -0.34 27.30 -3.02
CA PRO A 422 -1.37 26.59 -3.78
C PRO A 422 -2.11 25.58 -2.89
N TYR A 423 -3.39 25.34 -3.17
CA TYR A 423 -4.28 24.57 -2.30
C TYR A 423 -3.72 23.17 -1.98
N GLU A 424 -3.30 22.41 -2.99
CA GLU A 424 -2.75 21.06 -2.82
C GLU A 424 -1.46 21.08 -1.99
N LYS A 425 -0.60 22.09 -2.21
CA LYS A 425 0.61 22.27 -1.40
C LYS A 425 0.26 22.58 0.05
N ALA A 426 -0.74 23.42 0.29
CA ALA A 426 -1.20 23.71 1.63
C ALA A 426 -1.72 22.46 2.34
N LEU A 427 -2.45 21.58 1.65
CA LEU A 427 -2.93 20.31 2.20
C LEU A 427 -1.78 19.41 2.69
N VAL A 428 -0.75 19.22 1.86
CA VAL A 428 0.43 18.42 2.23
C VAL A 428 1.11 18.98 3.48
N LEU A 429 1.30 20.31 3.53
CA LEU A 429 1.94 20.97 4.67
C LEU A 429 1.10 20.88 5.94
N ILE A 430 -0.22 21.04 5.83
CA ILE A 430 -1.16 20.89 6.94
C ILE A 430 -1.15 19.44 7.45
N ALA A 431 -1.26 18.46 6.55
CA ALA A 431 -1.21 17.05 6.88
C ALA A 431 0.08 16.69 7.63
N ALA A 432 1.24 17.08 7.09
CA ALA A 432 2.53 16.79 7.72
C ALA A 432 2.73 17.47 9.08
N LYS A 433 2.14 18.66 9.28
CA LYS A 433 2.32 19.48 10.50
C LYS A 433 1.32 19.16 11.61
N PHE A 434 0.07 18.90 11.26
CA PHE A 434 -1.05 18.80 12.20
C PHE A 434 -1.78 17.46 12.17
N GLY A 435 -1.58 16.66 11.12
CA GLY A 435 -2.22 15.36 10.97
C GLY A 435 -1.54 14.26 11.80
N GLU A 436 -2.34 13.27 12.17
CA GLU A 436 -1.86 12.03 12.79
C GLU A 436 -1.66 10.96 11.72
N GLY A 437 -0.46 10.43 11.60
CA GLY A 437 -0.17 9.41 10.59
C GLY A 437 1.25 9.49 10.06
N GLY A 438 1.44 8.98 8.86
CA GLY A 438 2.75 8.84 8.24
C GLY A 438 2.67 7.94 7.02
N TYR A 439 3.78 7.27 6.71
CA TYR A 439 3.80 6.32 5.61
C TYR A 439 3.02 5.05 5.97
N ASP A 440 2.08 4.65 5.12
CA ASP A 440 1.26 3.45 5.26
C ASP A 440 1.66 2.41 4.20
N GLU A 441 2.33 1.34 4.63
CA GLU A 441 2.81 0.24 3.77
C GLU A 441 1.67 -0.58 3.11
N THR A 442 0.43 -0.44 3.59
CA THR A 442 -0.73 -1.16 3.04
C THR A 442 -1.27 -0.52 1.76
N ILE A 443 -1.08 0.78 1.60
CA ILE A 443 -1.50 1.55 0.42
C ILE A 443 -0.32 2.17 -0.35
N GLY A 444 0.90 2.10 0.21
CA GLY A 444 2.10 2.61 -0.44
C GLY A 444 2.20 4.14 -0.48
N GLU A 445 1.51 4.84 0.41
CA GLU A 445 1.35 6.29 0.41
C GLU A 445 1.46 6.89 1.81
N MET A 446 1.68 8.20 1.89
CA MET A 446 1.52 8.94 3.13
C MET A 446 0.02 9.10 3.41
N GLN A 447 -0.45 8.65 4.56
CA GLN A 447 -1.82 8.87 5.01
C GLN A 447 -1.81 9.60 6.35
N TYR A 448 -2.50 10.72 6.39
CA TYR A 448 -2.67 11.53 7.59
C TYR A 448 -4.15 11.69 7.93
N ARG A 449 -4.43 11.69 9.22
CA ARG A 449 -5.76 11.74 9.82
C ARG A 449 -5.94 13.07 10.55
N LEU A 450 -7.03 13.76 10.28
CA LEU A 450 -7.48 14.92 11.05
C LEU A 450 -8.86 14.62 11.64
N TYR A 451 -8.95 14.58 12.96
CA TYR A 451 -10.22 14.37 13.64
C TYR A 451 -10.91 15.71 13.89
N THR A 452 -12.22 15.74 13.68
CA THR A 452 -13.02 16.94 13.91
C THR A 452 -13.08 17.35 15.38
N THR A 453 -12.94 16.42 16.33
CA THR A 453 -12.96 16.73 17.78
C THR A 453 -11.93 17.77 18.21
N ASP A 454 -10.76 17.79 17.58
CA ASP A 454 -9.67 18.71 17.92
C ASP A 454 -9.20 19.59 16.74
N ARG A 455 -9.66 19.29 15.52
CA ARG A 455 -9.27 20.01 14.28
C ARG A 455 -10.45 20.50 13.45
N TYR A 456 -11.67 20.56 13.99
CA TYR A 456 -12.86 21.02 13.25
C TYR A 456 -12.62 22.29 12.43
N TRP A 457 -12.12 23.37 13.05
CA TRP A 457 -11.92 24.66 12.36
C TRP A 457 -10.90 24.59 11.23
N MET A 458 -9.91 23.69 11.35
CA MET A 458 -8.93 23.43 10.30
C MET A 458 -9.57 22.68 9.13
N ILE A 459 -10.35 21.63 9.41
CA ILE A 459 -11.09 20.86 8.41
C ILE A 459 -12.09 21.76 7.68
N TYR A 460 -12.82 22.60 8.43
CA TYR A 460 -13.73 23.58 7.86
C TYR A 460 -13.01 24.54 6.89
N GLU A 461 -11.84 25.06 7.26
CA GLU A 461 -11.09 25.99 6.41
C GLU A 461 -10.44 25.31 5.21
N ILE A 462 -10.07 24.03 5.32
CA ILE A 462 -9.67 23.18 4.18
C ILE A 462 -10.83 23.11 3.19
N VAL A 463 -12.01 22.65 3.63
CA VAL A 463 -13.21 22.54 2.79
C VAL A 463 -13.54 23.90 2.18
N ARG A 464 -13.69 24.94 3.00
CA ARG A 464 -14.09 26.29 2.57
C ARG A 464 -13.10 26.94 1.60
N SER A 465 -11.83 26.55 1.62
CA SER A 465 -10.79 27.10 0.74
C SER A 465 -10.61 26.30 -0.56
N HIS A 466 -11.36 25.21 -0.73
CA HIS A 466 -11.30 24.41 -1.94
C HIS A 466 -11.72 25.22 -3.18
N PRO A 467 -11.02 25.10 -4.33
CA PRO A 467 -11.35 25.83 -5.56
C PRO A 467 -12.79 25.61 -6.07
N ASN A 468 -13.36 24.43 -5.82
CA ASN A 468 -14.74 24.08 -6.17
C ASN A 468 -15.81 24.62 -5.22
N ILE A 469 -15.45 25.41 -4.20
CA ILE A 469 -16.38 26.02 -3.24
C ILE A 469 -16.44 27.54 -3.44
N LYS A 470 -17.67 28.06 -3.60
CA LYS A 470 -17.97 29.49 -3.67
C LYS A 470 -18.41 30.00 -2.30
N ARG A 471 -17.95 31.21 -1.95
CA ARG A 471 -18.26 31.87 -0.68
C ARG A 471 -19.23 33.02 -0.95
N ASP A 472 -20.48 32.85 -0.53
CA ASP A 472 -21.49 33.91 -0.62
C ASP A 472 -21.48 34.77 0.65
N LYS A 473 -21.20 34.15 1.81
CA LYS A 473 -20.98 34.79 3.12
C LYS A 473 -19.83 34.09 3.85
N GLU A 474 -19.46 34.61 5.02
CA GLU A 474 -18.38 34.02 5.83
C GLU A 474 -18.64 32.56 6.23
N SER A 475 -19.89 32.26 6.60
CA SER A 475 -20.35 30.95 7.09
C SER A 475 -21.36 30.26 6.18
N SER A 476 -21.50 30.67 4.91
CA SER A 476 -22.34 29.96 3.95
C SER A 476 -21.95 30.26 2.50
N GLY A 477 -22.34 29.38 1.58
CA GLY A 477 -22.12 29.59 0.16
C GLY A 477 -22.65 28.45 -0.70
N SER A 478 -22.10 28.35 -1.90
CA SER A 478 -22.49 27.39 -2.93
C SER A 478 -21.28 26.64 -3.48
N PHE A 479 -21.50 25.71 -4.41
CA PHE A 479 -20.44 24.97 -5.07
C PHE A 479 -20.30 25.43 -6.54
N VAL A 480 -19.10 25.25 -7.12
CA VAL A 480 -18.85 25.58 -8.53
C VAL A 480 -19.71 24.69 -9.44
N THR A 481 -19.69 23.38 -9.18
CA THR A 481 -20.62 22.42 -9.78
C THR A 481 -21.89 22.39 -8.94
N SER A 482 -23.05 22.39 -9.60
CA SER A 482 -24.36 22.43 -8.95
C SER A 482 -25.16 21.16 -9.18
N HIS A 483 -24.53 20.05 -9.55
CA HIS A 483 -25.18 18.77 -9.78
C HIS A 483 -24.24 17.61 -9.42
N GLY A 484 -24.77 16.54 -8.84
CA GLY A 484 -23.99 15.39 -8.42
C GLY A 484 -24.83 14.20 -7.96
N SER A 485 -24.21 13.03 -7.95
CA SER A 485 -24.84 11.76 -7.58
C SER A 485 -24.21 11.15 -6.34
N ALA A 486 -25.03 10.58 -5.47
CA ALA A 486 -24.61 9.74 -4.34
C ALA A 486 -24.43 8.27 -4.77
N GLU A 487 -23.84 7.44 -3.91
CA GLU A 487 -23.57 6.02 -4.20
C GLU A 487 -24.83 5.19 -4.42
N ASP A 488 -25.92 5.54 -3.74
CA ASP A 488 -27.22 4.90 -3.86
C ASP A 488 -27.96 5.24 -5.18
N GLY A 489 -27.33 6.02 -6.06
CA GLY A 489 -27.91 6.47 -7.31
C GLY A 489 -28.90 7.62 -7.17
N THR A 490 -28.97 8.29 -6.00
CA THR A 490 -29.69 9.55 -5.87
C THR A 490 -28.89 10.71 -6.46
N CYS A 491 -29.58 11.67 -7.09
CA CYS A 491 -28.95 12.85 -7.66
C CYS A 491 -29.55 14.12 -7.07
N PHE A 492 -28.66 15.06 -6.75
CA PHE A 492 -29.00 16.36 -6.20
C PHE A 492 -28.46 17.46 -7.10
N SER A 493 -29.10 18.61 -7.01
CA SER A 493 -28.73 19.84 -7.70
C SER A 493 -28.74 21.04 -6.76
N ASP A 494 -28.18 22.18 -7.21
CA ASP A 494 -28.13 23.44 -6.46
C ASP A 494 -27.55 23.28 -5.04
N PHE A 495 -26.36 22.67 -4.96
CA PHE A 495 -25.70 22.43 -3.68
C PHE A 495 -25.33 23.75 -2.98
N GLN A 496 -25.62 23.81 -1.69
CA GLN A 496 -25.27 24.91 -0.80
C GLN A 496 -24.65 24.38 0.49
N TRP A 497 -23.82 25.18 1.14
CA TRP A 497 -23.20 24.85 2.42
C TRP A 497 -23.44 25.97 3.43
N ARG A 498 -23.51 25.60 4.71
CA ARG A 498 -23.54 26.56 5.83
C ARG A 498 -22.87 25.99 7.07
N GLN A 499 -22.35 26.89 7.91
CA GLN A 499 -21.59 26.56 9.10
C GLN A 499 -22.15 27.28 10.35
N PRO A 500 -23.22 26.78 10.99
CA PRO A 500 -23.60 27.22 12.32
C PRO A 500 -22.71 26.56 13.39
N LYS A 501 -22.22 27.32 14.36
CA LYS A 501 -21.83 26.82 15.71
C LYS A 501 -21.00 25.50 15.76
N GLY A 502 -19.98 25.34 14.91
CA GLY A 502 -19.13 24.13 14.96
C GLY A 502 -19.69 22.92 14.20
N GLU A 503 -20.69 23.13 13.36
CA GLU A 503 -21.34 22.11 12.53
C GLU A 503 -21.29 22.54 11.06
N PHE A 504 -20.92 21.63 10.15
CA PHE A 504 -20.91 21.91 8.71
C PHE A 504 -22.06 21.16 8.03
N TYR A 505 -23.01 21.91 7.50
CA TYR A 505 -24.17 21.38 6.79
C TYR A 505 -24.02 21.57 5.29
N MET A 506 -24.53 20.60 4.56
CA MET A 506 -24.77 20.72 3.13
C MET A 506 -26.23 20.50 2.80
N SER A 507 -26.71 21.20 1.78
CA SER A 507 -28.05 21.03 1.28
C SER A 507 -28.07 20.93 -0.24
N GLY A 508 -29.02 20.17 -0.77
CA GLY A 508 -29.22 19.98 -2.20
C GLY A 508 -30.69 19.76 -2.53
N ILE A 509 -31.06 20.01 -3.78
CA ILE A 509 -32.40 19.76 -4.32
C ILE A 509 -32.37 18.43 -5.06
N TYR A 510 -33.16 17.45 -4.61
CA TYR A 510 -33.31 16.19 -5.32
C TYR A 510 -33.78 16.44 -6.76
N SER A 511 -33.07 15.90 -7.75
CA SER A 511 -33.35 16.14 -9.17
C SER A 511 -33.61 14.87 -9.99
N GLY A 512 -33.41 13.68 -9.41
CA GLY A 512 -33.36 12.41 -10.13
C GLY A 512 -32.20 12.35 -11.13
N CYS A 513 -31.60 11.17 -11.35
CA CYS A 513 -30.45 11.05 -12.26
C CYS A 513 -30.84 10.98 -13.74
N GLN A 514 -32.12 10.74 -14.06
CA GLN A 514 -32.65 10.66 -15.43
C GLN A 514 -33.84 11.60 -15.69
N GLY A 515 -33.99 12.66 -14.89
CA GLY A 515 -35.03 13.67 -15.14
C GLY A 515 -36.46 13.24 -14.76
N GLU A 516 -36.62 12.22 -13.91
CA GLU A 516 -37.91 11.84 -13.35
C GLU A 516 -38.35 12.84 -12.26
N GLY A 517 -38.84 14.01 -12.69
CA GLY A 517 -39.39 15.04 -11.80
C GLY A 517 -40.91 14.91 -11.67
N GLY A 518 -41.43 14.67 -10.46
CA GLY A 518 -42.87 14.53 -10.20
C GLY A 518 -43.42 15.27 -8.97
N SER A 519 -42.58 15.78 -8.07
CA SER A 519 -43.03 16.53 -6.88
C SER A 519 -42.22 17.81 -6.70
N GLU A 520 -42.80 18.80 -6.02
CA GLU A 520 -42.13 20.07 -5.72
C GLU A 520 -40.73 19.81 -5.12
N PRO A 521 -39.68 20.47 -5.63
CA PRO A 521 -38.31 20.22 -5.19
C PRO A 521 -38.13 20.64 -3.73
N THR A 522 -38.13 19.69 -2.81
CA THR A 522 -37.73 19.92 -1.42
C THR A 522 -36.22 19.90 -1.33
N ARG A 523 -35.65 20.99 -0.80
CA ARG A 523 -34.23 21.05 -0.46
C ARG A 523 -34.00 20.20 0.79
N GLU A 524 -33.18 19.18 0.65
CA GLU A 524 -32.75 18.33 1.74
C GLU A 524 -31.43 18.88 2.31
N GLU A 525 -31.22 18.72 3.61
CA GLU A 525 -30.04 19.21 4.30
C GLU A 525 -29.50 18.15 5.26
N GLU A 526 -28.18 18.03 5.29
CA GLU A 526 -27.47 17.02 6.06
C GLU A 526 -26.25 17.61 6.79
N LEU A 527 -26.00 17.12 8.01
CA LEU A 527 -24.82 17.44 8.80
C LEU A 527 -23.66 16.55 8.36
N CYS A 528 -22.69 17.11 7.65
CA CYS A 528 -21.57 16.35 7.10
C CYS A 528 -20.45 16.10 8.09
N PHE A 529 -20.14 17.09 8.94
CA PHE A 529 -19.17 16.93 10.02
C PHE A 529 -19.36 17.96 11.13
N SER A 530 -18.95 17.64 12.36
CA SER A 530 -19.11 18.51 13.53
C SER A 530 -18.01 18.32 14.59
N GLU A 531 -17.81 19.32 15.46
CA GLU A 531 -16.89 19.22 16.61
C GLU A 531 -17.20 18.02 17.54
N SER A 532 -18.45 17.54 17.59
CA SER A 532 -18.89 16.53 18.56
C SER A 532 -18.93 15.09 18.04
N LYS A 533 -18.91 14.86 16.72
CA LYS A 533 -19.11 13.51 16.14
C LYS A 533 -17.83 12.70 15.96
N GLY A 534 -16.66 13.35 15.98
CA GLY A 534 -15.38 12.69 15.76
C GLY A 534 -15.20 12.18 14.33
N ASP A 535 -15.86 12.81 13.37
CA ASP A 535 -15.66 12.56 11.94
C ASP A 535 -14.18 12.78 11.56
N LEU A 536 -13.72 12.06 10.55
CA LEU A 536 -12.32 11.97 10.14
C LEU A 536 -12.14 12.49 8.71
N LEU A 537 -11.18 13.39 8.52
CA LEU A 537 -10.64 13.73 7.20
C LEU A 537 -9.30 13.00 6.99
N LEU A 538 -9.26 12.16 5.96
CA LEU A 538 -8.06 11.52 5.44
C LEU A 538 -7.43 12.40 4.36
N ILE A 539 -6.12 12.63 4.49
CA ILE A 539 -5.30 13.30 3.48
C ILE A 539 -4.22 12.32 3.06
N THR A 540 -4.24 11.93 1.78
CA THR A 540 -3.35 10.90 1.24
C THR A 540 -2.53 11.46 0.07
N PHE A 541 -1.23 11.19 0.04
CA PHE A 541 -0.34 11.60 -1.05
C PHE A 541 0.92 10.73 -1.13
N SER A 542 1.60 10.72 -2.28
CA SER A 542 2.86 9.97 -2.42
C SER A 542 4.00 10.63 -1.63
N ALA A 543 4.94 9.86 -1.08
CA ALA A 543 6.06 10.44 -0.33
C ALA A 543 6.90 11.45 -1.13
N LYS A 544 6.99 11.31 -2.46
CA LYS A 544 7.64 12.31 -3.35
C LYS A 544 6.92 13.66 -3.38
N ASP A 545 5.61 13.68 -3.13
CA ASP A 545 4.78 14.88 -3.17
C ASP A 545 4.95 15.75 -1.91
N LEU A 546 5.56 15.21 -0.85
CA LEU A 546 5.83 15.94 0.39
C LEU A 546 6.53 17.30 0.15
N ARG A 547 7.44 17.34 -0.82
CA ARG A 547 8.16 18.57 -1.22
C ARG A 547 7.93 19.04 -2.64
N ALA A 548 7.13 18.35 -3.43
CA ALA A 548 6.79 18.81 -4.77
C ALA A 548 6.17 20.22 -4.73
N ASP A 549 6.47 21.03 -5.74
CA ASP A 549 5.84 22.35 -5.91
C ASP A 549 4.36 22.21 -6.27
N LYS A 550 4.00 21.13 -6.97
CA LYS A 550 2.65 20.78 -7.39
C LYS A 550 2.32 19.35 -6.97
N PRO A 551 2.08 19.11 -5.67
CA PRO A 551 1.81 17.78 -5.17
C PRO A 551 0.45 17.26 -5.66
N LYS A 552 0.34 15.95 -5.84
CA LYS A 552 -0.96 15.28 -6.00
C LYS A 552 -1.44 14.83 -4.63
N VAL A 553 -2.66 15.24 -4.28
CA VAL A 553 -3.26 14.97 -2.97
C VAL A 553 -4.67 14.45 -3.18
N ASP A 554 -5.01 13.43 -2.41
CA ASP A 554 -6.32 12.82 -2.34
C ASP A 554 -6.92 13.15 -0.96
N LEU A 555 -8.20 13.54 -0.96
CA LEU A 555 -8.93 13.91 0.26
C LEU A 555 -10.17 13.03 0.38
N GLU A 556 -10.41 12.52 1.58
CA GLU A 556 -11.59 11.72 1.88
C GLU A 556 -12.11 12.07 3.26
N LEU A 557 -13.36 12.52 3.35
CA LEU A 557 -14.08 12.68 4.60
C LEU A 557 -14.90 11.41 4.87
N GLU A 558 -14.73 10.78 6.04
CA GLU A 558 -15.61 9.68 6.44
C GLU A 558 -17.01 10.22 6.75
N SER A 559 -17.86 10.33 5.73
CA SER A 559 -19.25 10.76 5.85
C SER A 559 -20.16 9.78 5.11
N MET A 560 -21.16 9.26 5.82
CA MET A 560 -22.08 8.21 5.32
C MET A 560 -23.36 8.78 4.69
N GLY A 561 -23.49 10.09 4.64
CA GLY A 561 -24.66 10.81 4.15
C GLY A 561 -24.69 10.97 2.63
N SER A 562 -25.83 10.75 1.98
CA SER A 562 -25.95 10.83 0.52
C SER A 562 -25.64 12.23 -0.02
N ILE A 563 -26.03 13.29 0.69
CA ILE A 563 -25.70 14.67 0.31
C ILE A 563 -24.23 14.96 0.61
N CYS A 564 -23.74 14.49 1.75
CA CYS A 564 -22.37 14.74 2.17
C CYS A 564 -21.30 13.99 1.35
N GLN A 565 -21.66 12.85 0.74
CA GLN A 565 -20.82 12.15 -0.24
C GLN A 565 -20.44 13.03 -1.44
N TYR A 566 -21.20 14.09 -1.73
CA TYR A 566 -20.84 15.08 -2.74
C TYR A 566 -19.47 15.73 -2.49
N LEU A 567 -19.10 15.97 -1.22
CA LEU A 567 -17.76 16.47 -0.88
C LEU A 567 -16.68 15.54 -1.41
N ASN A 568 -16.81 14.24 -1.13
CA ASN A 568 -15.82 13.26 -1.55
C ASN A 568 -15.81 13.09 -3.08
N ARG A 569 -16.98 12.97 -3.71
CA ARG A 569 -17.09 12.65 -5.13
C ARG A 569 -16.71 13.81 -6.06
N LEU A 570 -17.20 15.01 -5.78
CA LEU A 570 -17.17 16.10 -6.76
C LEU A 570 -16.37 17.30 -6.31
N VAL A 571 -16.25 17.54 -5.00
CA VAL A 571 -15.38 18.59 -4.49
C VAL A 571 -13.95 18.07 -4.45
N PHE A 572 -13.70 17.04 -3.65
CA PHE A 572 -12.39 16.43 -3.45
C PHE A 572 -11.96 15.50 -4.58
N GLN A 573 -12.92 14.92 -5.31
CA GLN A 573 -12.67 13.92 -6.35
C GLN A 573 -11.85 12.73 -5.81
N SER A 574 -12.24 12.25 -4.62
CA SER A 574 -11.59 11.16 -3.92
C SER A 574 -11.46 9.92 -4.81
N ARG A 575 -10.25 9.36 -4.91
CA ARG A 575 -9.98 8.16 -5.74
C ARG A 575 -10.92 7.01 -5.40
N ARG A 576 -11.13 6.75 -4.11
CA ARG A 576 -12.00 5.67 -3.61
C ARG A 576 -13.42 5.73 -4.18
N TYR A 577 -13.98 6.93 -4.30
CA TYR A 577 -15.35 7.12 -4.80
C TYR A 577 -15.44 7.18 -6.32
N ASN A 578 -14.34 7.52 -6.99
CA ASN A 578 -14.26 7.54 -8.45
C ASN A 578 -14.00 6.14 -9.04
N GLU A 579 -13.26 5.28 -8.35
CA GLU A 579 -13.02 3.88 -8.77
C GLU A 579 -14.26 2.98 -8.59
N ALA A 580 -15.20 3.34 -7.71
CA ALA A 580 -16.48 2.67 -7.54
C ALA A 580 -17.45 2.88 -8.73
N ILE A 581 -17.14 3.84 -9.61
CA ILE A 581 -17.81 4.06 -10.90
C ILE A 581 -16.90 3.48 -11.97
N GLY A 582 -16.73 2.15 -11.96
CA GLY A 582 -16.06 1.47 -13.06
C GLY A 582 -16.85 1.66 -14.35
N GLU A 583 -16.25 2.37 -15.30
CA GLU A 583 -16.44 2.10 -16.73
C GLU A 583 -16.08 0.64 -17.06
#